data_AF-A0A7C5HIL2-F1
#
_entry.id   AF-A0A7C5HIL2-F1
#
_cell.length_a   1.000
_cell.length_b   1.000
_cell.length_c   1.000
_cell.angle_alpha   90.00
_cell.angle_beta   90.00
_cell.angle_gamma   90.00
#
_symmetry.space_group_name_H-M   'P 1'
#
loop_
_entity.id
_entity.type
_entity.pdbx_description
1 polymer ?
#
loop_
_entity_poly.entity_id
_entity_poly.type
_entity_poly.pdbx_seq_one_letter_code
_entity_poly.pdbx_strand_id
1 'polypeptide(L)'
;MSMPMLGEKFPQIEVQTTHGPMKFPDDCQGKWTVLFSHPADFTPVCTTEFVSFQKHKADFEALGCELVGMSVDQVFSHIKWVEWIKEK
;
A
#
# COMPACT_ATOMS: atom_id res chain seq x y z
N MET A 1 9.10 -16.17 11.44
CA MET A 1 9.14 -15.85 9.99
C MET A 1 10.53 -15.33 9.68
N SER A 2 11.14 -15.76 8.58
CA SER A 2 12.40 -15.21 8.05
C SER A 2 12.11 -14.02 7.12
N MET A 3 13.13 -13.21 6.84
CA MET A 3 13.05 -12.17 5.82
C MET A 3 12.69 -12.80 4.47
N PRO A 4 11.69 -12.29 3.72
CA PRO A 4 11.40 -12.76 2.37
C PRO A 4 12.58 -12.52 1.42
N MET A 5 12.90 -13.49 0.59
CA MET A 5 13.98 -13.41 -0.39
C MET A 5 13.45 -13.36 -1.83
N LEU A 6 14.26 -12.86 -2.76
CA LEU A 6 13.91 -12.86 -4.19
C LEU A 6 13.69 -14.29 -4.69
N GLY A 7 12.59 -14.50 -5.41
CA GLY A 7 12.18 -15.81 -5.94
C GLY A 7 11.33 -16.65 -4.98
N GLU A 8 11.23 -16.27 -3.71
CA GLU A 8 10.30 -16.92 -2.77
C GLU A 8 8.87 -16.43 -2.97
N LYS A 9 7.91 -17.29 -2.60
CA LYS A 9 6.53 -16.84 -2.45
C LYS A 9 6.44 -15.89 -1.26
N PHE A 10 5.70 -14.80 -1.42
CA PHE A 10 5.43 -13.89 -0.31
C PHE A 10 4.68 -14.62 0.82
N PRO A 11 4.99 -14.35 2.10
CA PRO A 11 4.29 -14.97 3.23
C PRO A 11 2.79 -14.66 3.21
N GLN A 12 1.96 -15.69 3.40
CA GLN A 12 0.51 -15.50 3.48
C GLN A 12 0.14 -14.82 4.81
N ILE A 13 -0.53 -13.68 4.73
CA ILE A 13 -0.94 -12.88 5.88
C ILE A 13 -2.36 -12.34 5.71
N GLU A 14 -3.05 -12.13 6.82
CA GLU A 14 -4.34 -11.43 6.87
C GLU A 14 -4.12 -10.06 7.49
N VAL A 15 -4.54 -9.00 6.79
CA VAL A 15 -4.29 -7.61 7.19
C VAL A 15 -5.57 -6.78 7.09
N GLN A 16 -5.62 -5.69 7.85
CA GLN A 16 -6.71 -4.72 7.78
C GLN A 16 -6.24 -3.50 6.98
N THR A 17 -7.01 -3.12 5.96
CA THR A 17 -6.69 -1.99 5.07
C THR A 17 -7.78 -0.93 5.11
N THR A 18 -7.54 0.23 4.49
CA THR A 18 -8.57 1.25 4.26
C THR A 18 -9.73 0.78 3.38
N HIS A 19 -9.56 -0.34 2.67
CA HIS A 19 -10.59 -0.95 1.83
C HIS A 19 -11.18 -2.24 2.45
N GLY A 20 -10.90 -2.49 3.74
CA GLY A 20 -11.38 -3.67 4.47
C GLY A 20 -10.31 -4.75 4.69
N PRO A 21 -10.72 -5.92 5.20
CA PRO A 21 -9.82 -7.07 5.39
C PRO A 21 -9.27 -7.56 4.06
N MET A 22 -7.99 -7.93 4.04
CA MET A 22 -7.30 -8.47 2.86
C MET A 22 -6.44 -9.67 3.26
N LYS A 23 -6.48 -10.71 2.42
CA LYS A 23 -5.63 -11.89 2.50
C LYS A 23 -4.51 -11.77 1.46
N PHE A 24 -3.32 -11.36 1.89
CA PHE A 24 -2.19 -11.10 1.00
C PHE A 24 -1.25 -12.31 0.92
N PRO A 25 -0.76 -12.72 -0.27
CA PRO A 25 -0.99 -12.14 -1.59
C PRO A 25 -2.19 -12.72 -2.36
N ASP A 26 -3.02 -13.56 -1.74
CA ASP A 26 -4.11 -14.29 -2.40
C ASP A 26 -5.12 -13.38 -3.11
N ASP A 27 -5.51 -12.27 -2.49
CA ASP A 27 -6.45 -11.30 -3.06
C ASP A 27 -5.85 -10.48 -4.22
N CYS A 28 -4.53 -10.57 -4.43
CA CYS A 28 -3.80 -9.90 -5.51
C CYS A 28 -3.42 -10.86 -6.66
N GLN A 29 -3.92 -12.10 -6.65
CA GLN A 29 -3.57 -13.09 -7.67
C GLN A 29 -3.93 -12.63 -9.09
N GLY A 30 -3.03 -12.92 -10.04
CA GLY A 30 -3.19 -12.56 -11.45
C GLY A 30 -2.75 -11.13 -11.80
N LYS A 31 -2.34 -10.33 -10.81
CA LYS A 31 -1.75 -9.01 -11.00
C LYS A 31 -0.38 -8.93 -10.33
N TRP A 32 0.48 -8.05 -10.83
CA TRP A 32 1.66 -7.64 -10.07
C TRP A 32 1.22 -6.78 -8.89
N THR A 33 2.01 -6.71 -7.83
CA THR A 33 1.73 -5.82 -6.70
C THR A 33 3.01 -5.26 -6.14
N VAL A 34 3.04 -3.93 -5.97
CA VAL A 34 4.07 -3.24 -5.21
C VAL A 34 3.53 -3.01 -3.80
N LEU A 35 4.08 -3.78 -2.85
CA LEU A 35 3.94 -3.52 -1.42
C LEU A 35 5.05 -2.56 -0.99
N PHE A 36 4.69 -1.38 -0.48
CA PHE A 36 5.65 -0.38 -0.03
C PHE A 36 5.30 0.13 1.37
N SER A 37 6.33 0.40 2.17
CA SER A 37 6.17 0.91 3.53
C SER A 37 6.52 2.38 3.64
N HIS A 38 5.80 3.12 4.46
CA HIS A 38 6.18 4.46 4.93
C HIS A 38 6.27 4.49 6.47
N PRO A 39 7.15 5.32 7.06
CA PRO A 39 7.32 5.38 8.50
C PRO A 39 6.06 5.76 9.31
N ALA A 40 5.33 6.80 8.89
CA ALA A 40 4.16 7.29 9.59
C ALA A 40 3.28 8.19 8.71
N ASP A 41 1.97 8.13 8.91
CA ASP A 41 1.00 9.07 8.36
C ASP A 41 1.28 10.52 8.80
N PHE A 42 0.78 11.51 8.06
CA PHE A 42 0.94 12.95 8.34
C PHE A 42 2.39 13.46 8.39
N THR A 43 3.35 12.69 7.89
CA THR A 43 4.73 13.16 7.73
C THR A 43 4.96 13.68 6.30
N PRO A 44 5.77 14.74 6.12
CA PRO A 44 5.82 15.48 4.86
C PRO A 44 6.39 14.66 3.69
N VAL A 45 7.46 13.88 3.93
CA VAL A 45 8.07 13.05 2.87
C VAL A 45 7.11 11.95 2.41
N CYS A 46 6.53 11.20 3.35
CA CYS A 46 5.56 10.15 3.04
C CYS A 46 4.35 10.70 2.27
N THR A 47 3.92 11.92 2.60
CA THR A 47 2.85 12.61 1.86
C THR A 47 3.25 12.84 0.40
N THR A 48 4.47 13.31 0.15
CA THR A 48 4.96 13.50 -1.23
C THR A 48 5.06 12.20 -2.01
N GLU A 49 5.45 11.10 -1.35
CA GLU A 49 5.52 9.76 -1.97
C GLU A 49 4.13 9.25 -2.36
N PHE A 50 3.13 9.35 -1.47
CA PHE A 50 1.75 8.93 -1.78
C PHE A 50 1.11 9.78 -2.89
N VAL A 51 1.36 11.09 -2.90
CA VAL A 51 0.92 11.97 -4.02
C VAL A 51 1.58 11.55 -5.33
N SER A 52 2.86 11.16 -5.31
CA SER A 52 3.57 10.66 -6.50
C SER A 52 2.96 9.34 -7.00
N PHE A 53 2.75 8.36 -6.10
CA PHE A 53 2.09 7.11 -6.45
C PHE A 53 0.69 7.33 -7.03
N GLN A 54 -0.08 8.24 -6.46
CA GLN A 54 -1.42 8.57 -6.98
C GLN A 54 -1.35 9.18 -8.39
N LYS A 55 -0.36 10.02 -8.69
CA LYS A 55 -0.16 10.58 -10.04
C LYS A 55 0.19 9.51 -11.07
N HIS A 56 0.95 8.49 -10.66
CA HIS A 56 1.37 7.38 -11.52
C HIS A 56 0.44 6.17 -11.45
N LYS A 57 -0.68 6.25 -10.74
CA LYS A 57 -1.61 5.12 -10.55
C LYS A 57 -2.06 4.49 -11.88
N ALA A 58 -2.37 5.32 -12.88
CA ALA A 58 -2.77 4.87 -14.21
C ALA A 58 -1.63 4.11 -14.94
N ASP A 59 -0.37 4.50 -14.72
CA ASP A 59 0.79 3.82 -15.31
C ASP A 59 0.97 2.42 -14.71
N PHE A 60 0.79 2.27 -13.40
CA PHE A 60 0.81 0.97 -12.73
C PHE A 60 -0.36 0.08 -13.16
N GLU A 61 -1.57 0.64 -13.25
CA GLU A 61 -2.76 -0.07 -13.73
C GLU A 61 -2.57 -0.58 -15.17
N ALA A 62 -1.98 0.23 -16.05
CA ALA A 62 -1.66 -0.17 -17.43
C ALA A 62 -0.66 -1.33 -17.51
N LEU A 63 0.20 -1.50 -16.51
CA LEU A 63 1.12 -2.62 -16.36
C LEU A 63 0.50 -3.84 -15.65
N GLY A 64 -0.79 -3.78 -15.29
CA GLY A 64 -1.45 -4.82 -14.51
C GLY A 64 -0.88 -4.93 -13.09
N CYS A 65 -0.47 -3.81 -12.50
CA CYS A 65 0.16 -3.73 -11.20
C CYS A 65 -0.70 -2.93 -10.21
N GLU A 66 -0.92 -3.51 -9.03
CA GLU A 66 -1.59 -2.86 -7.91
C GLU A 66 -0.57 -2.23 -6.94
N LEU A 67 -1.01 -1.22 -6.19
CA LEU A 67 -0.22 -0.54 -5.17
C LEU A 67 -0.83 -0.80 -3.79
N VAL A 68 -0.03 -1.25 -2.84
CA VAL A 68 -0.43 -1.46 -1.44
C VAL A 68 0.56 -0.75 -0.53
N GLY A 69 0.09 0.28 0.19
CA GLY A 69 0.87 1.01 1.18
C GLY A 69 0.75 0.38 2.58
N MET A 70 1.78 0.56 3.40
CA MET A 70 1.85 0.03 4.77
C MET A 70 2.56 1.01 5.70
N SER A 71 2.00 1.28 6.88
CA SER A 71 2.75 1.78 8.03
C SER A 71 2.30 1.07 9.30
N VAL A 72 2.83 1.51 10.45
CA VAL A 72 2.40 1.02 11.77
C VAL A 72 1.15 1.74 12.30
N ASP A 73 0.65 2.73 11.57
CA ASP A 73 -0.53 3.50 12.00
C ASP A 73 -1.82 2.68 11.87
N GLN A 74 -2.84 3.08 12.61
CA GLN A 74 -4.15 2.41 12.59
C GLN A 74 -4.96 2.82 11.35
N VAL A 75 -5.88 1.96 10.91
CA VAL A 75 -6.69 2.20 9.69
C VAL A 75 -7.43 3.55 9.70
N PHE A 76 -7.89 4.01 10.87
CA PHE A 76 -8.54 5.34 10.96
C PHE A 76 -7.57 6.50 10.69
N SER A 77 -6.30 6.34 11.02
CA SER A 77 -5.26 7.33 10.72
C SER A 77 -5.08 7.42 9.21
N HIS A 78 -4.98 6.28 8.52
CA HIS A 78 -4.87 6.27 7.06
C HIS A 78 -6.07 6.94 6.39
N ILE A 79 -7.29 6.66 6.85
CA ILE A 79 -8.52 7.28 6.30
C ILE A 79 -8.45 8.81 6.48
N LYS A 80 -8.10 9.28 7.67
CA LYS A 80 -7.97 10.72 7.97
C LYS A 80 -6.85 11.38 7.19
N TRP A 81 -5.75 10.67 6.96
CA TRP A 81 -4.62 11.17 6.21
C TRP A 81 -4.96 11.30 4.72
N VAL A 82 -5.65 10.32 4.14
CA VAL A 82 -6.15 10.39 2.75
C VAL A 82 -7.15 11.52 2.57
N GLU A 83 -8.07 11.73 3.53
CA GLU A 83 -8.97 12.89 3.54
C GLU A 83 -8.18 14.21 3.55
N TRP A 84 -7.21 14.34 4.45
CA TRP A 84 -6.37 15.53 4.57
C TRP A 84 -5.54 15.81 3.29
N ILE A 85 -5.03 14.77 2.62
CA ILE A 85 -4.32 14.91 1.33
C ILE A 85 -5.26 15.46 0.25
N LYS A 86 -6.52 15.02 0.21
CA LYS A 86 -7.49 15.46 -0.81
C LYS A 86 -7.96 16.90 -0.62
N GLU A 87 -7.94 17.40 0.60
CA GLU A 87 -8.29 18.78 0.94
C GLU A 87 -7.18 19.80 0.64
N LYS A 88 -5.98 19.30 0.29
CA LYS A 88 -4.78 20.10 -0.02
C LYS A 88 -4.53 20.20 -1.52
#